data_AF-A0A9D3ZY52-F1
#
_entry.id   AF-A0A9D3ZY52-F1
#
_cell.length_a   1.000
_cell.length_b   1.000
_cell.length_c   1.000
_cell.angle_alpha   90.00
_cell.angle_beta   90.00
_cell.angle_gamma   90.00
#
_symmetry.space_group_name_H-M   'P 1'
#
loop_
_entity.id
_entity.type
_entity.pdbx_description
1 polymer ?
#
loop_
_entity_poly.entity_id
_entity_poly.type
_entity_poly.pdbx_seq_one_letter_code
_entity_poly.pdbx_strand_id
1 'polypeptide(L)'
;MTLRQNVFCFLPIVATFSILFTSCYCFYPKLLNINASLAVSDDQSGWSPAGATWNGGSTGAGTDGGACGYGESVERPPFSSMASAGGPSIFKSGIGCGACYEVKCSTNSACSGNPVTVVITDECPGCVSESVHFDLSGTSIGAMAKSGLADLLRNAGILQSWGAVWKLDGAGSTLLPPFSLRLTSLDSRKIIVATAVIPAGWEPGKTYRSVVNFNS
;
A
#
# COMPACT_ATOMS: atom_id res chain seq x y z
N MET A 1 43.61 59.10 -49.25
CA MET A 1 44.14 58.17 -50.27
C MET A 1 43.99 56.76 -49.71
N THR A 2 43.22 55.95 -50.42
CA THR A 2 42.81 54.57 -50.10
C THR A 2 44.01 53.62 -50.01
N LEU A 3 43.99 52.68 -49.06
CA LEU A 3 44.24 51.28 -49.40
C LEU A 3 43.53 50.35 -48.41
N ARG A 4 42.85 49.35 -48.97
CA ARG A 4 42.05 48.30 -48.35
C ARG A 4 42.80 46.97 -48.56
N GLN A 5 42.48 45.96 -47.73
CA GLN A 5 42.72 44.50 -47.90
C GLN A 5 44.14 44.01 -47.53
N ASN A 6 44.37 42.85 -46.90
CA ASN A 6 43.56 41.67 -46.58
C ASN A 6 44.22 40.83 -45.44
N VAL A 7 43.36 40.23 -44.61
CA VAL A 7 43.36 38.86 -44.06
C VAL A 7 44.69 38.14 -43.77
N PHE A 8 44.92 37.81 -42.49
CA PHE A 8 45.52 36.52 -42.08
C PHE A 8 44.85 35.97 -40.82
N CYS A 9 44.50 34.68 -40.91
CA CYS A 9 43.80 33.85 -39.93
C CYS A 9 44.54 33.70 -38.59
N PHE A 10 43.82 33.90 -37.48
CA PHE A 10 44.13 33.24 -36.22
C PHE A 10 42.95 32.35 -35.81
N LEU A 11 43.16 31.04 -35.95
CA LEU A 11 42.36 29.93 -35.44
C LEU A 11 42.63 29.74 -33.92
N PRO A 12 41.82 28.97 -33.17
CA PRO A 12 41.03 29.46 -32.05
C PRO A 12 41.55 29.04 -30.68
N ILE A 13 41.57 29.94 -29.70
CA ILE A 13 41.80 29.58 -28.27
C ILE A 13 40.85 30.39 -27.38
N VAL A 14 39.54 30.29 -27.58
CA VAL A 14 38.56 30.74 -26.56
C VAL A 14 37.27 29.93 -26.71
N ALA A 15 37.29 28.63 -26.41
CA ALA A 15 36.09 27.78 -26.51
C ALA A 15 35.77 27.03 -25.20
N THR A 16 36.27 27.45 -24.04
CA THR A 16 36.05 26.70 -22.79
C THR A 16 35.61 27.51 -21.58
N PHE A 17 35.27 28.80 -21.71
CA PHE A 17 34.91 29.61 -20.53
C PHE A 17 33.61 30.44 -20.62
N SER A 18 32.67 30.08 -21.49
CA SER A 18 31.40 30.84 -21.67
C SER A 18 30.11 30.07 -21.40
N ILE A 19 30.13 28.87 -20.79
CA ILE A 19 28.91 28.07 -20.58
C ILE A 19 28.27 28.28 -19.18
N LEU A 20 28.81 29.13 -18.31
CA LEU A 20 28.30 29.25 -16.93
C LEU A 20 27.40 30.45 -16.62
N PHE A 21 27.03 31.30 -17.59
CA PHE A 21 26.19 32.48 -17.30
C PHE A 21 25.16 32.80 -18.39
N THR A 22 24.27 31.87 -18.72
CA THR A 22 23.02 32.23 -19.42
C THR A 22 21.86 31.31 -19.04
N SER A 23 21.18 31.62 -17.95
CA SER A 23 19.80 31.17 -17.73
C SER A 23 19.05 32.22 -16.89
N CYS A 24 18.93 33.41 -17.47
CA CYS A 24 17.85 34.34 -17.13
C CYS A 24 16.78 34.24 -18.20
N TYR A 25 15.61 33.76 -17.78
CA TYR A 25 14.26 34.13 -18.22
C TYR A 25 13.97 34.30 -19.72
N CYS A 26 13.07 33.46 -20.25
CA CYS A 26 11.85 33.94 -20.92
C CYS A 26 10.75 32.87 -20.84
N PHE A 27 9.69 33.20 -20.11
CA PHE A 27 8.37 32.56 -20.17
C PHE A 27 7.85 32.58 -21.62
N TYR A 28 7.46 31.41 -22.14
CA TYR A 28 6.53 31.31 -23.28
C TYR A 28 5.25 30.59 -22.81
N PRO A 29 4.21 31.33 -22.38
CA PRO A 29 2.93 30.74 -22.05
C PRO A 29 2.12 30.64 -23.34
N LYS A 30 2.12 29.47 -23.98
CA LYS A 30 1.10 29.04 -24.95
C LYS A 30 1.43 27.61 -25.35
N LEU A 31 0.97 26.68 -24.51
CA LEU A 31 0.61 25.29 -24.84
C LEU A 31 -0.02 24.67 -23.57
N LEU A 32 -1.09 25.31 -23.07
CA LEU A 32 -2.09 24.64 -22.23
C LEU A 32 -3.28 24.33 -23.12
N ASN A 33 -3.35 23.09 -23.59
CA ASN A 33 -4.64 22.47 -23.88
C ASN A 33 -4.52 20.97 -23.72
N ILE A 34 -4.67 20.50 -22.48
CA ILE A 34 -5.05 19.12 -22.21
C ILE A 34 -6.40 19.20 -21.50
N ASN A 35 -7.45 19.30 -22.29
CA ASN A 35 -8.75 18.73 -21.92
C ASN A 35 -8.58 17.21 -21.90
N ALA A 36 -8.00 16.69 -20.82
CA ALA A 36 -8.17 15.32 -20.40
C ALA A 36 -9.03 15.37 -19.15
N SER A 37 -10.34 15.51 -19.37
CA SER A 37 -11.33 14.95 -18.46
C SER A 37 -11.14 13.42 -18.45
N LEU A 38 -10.15 12.96 -17.69
CA LEU A 38 -10.04 11.58 -17.24
C LEU A 38 -10.04 11.65 -15.73
N ALA A 39 -11.04 11.01 -15.14
CA ALA A 39 -11.36 11.04 -13.73
C ALA A 39 -10.10 10.91 -12.87
N VAL A 40 -9.83 11.95 -12.08
CA VAL A 40 -8.91 11.86 -10.95
C VAL A 40 -9.54 10.89 -9.95
N SER A 41 -9.08 9.63 -9.95
CA SER A 41 -9.33 8.71 -8.85
C SER A 41 -8.53 9.19 -7.65
N ASP A 42 -9.24 9.66 -6.63
CA ASP A 42 -8.88 9.74 -5.20
C ASP A 42 -7.58 8.97 -4.86
N ASP A 43 -6.40 9.57 -4.85
CA ASP A 43 -5.78 10.52 -3.89
C ASP A 43 -4.78 9.83 -2.95
N GLN A 44 -3.71 10.54 -2.61
CA GLN A 44 -2.45 10.13 -1.99
C GLN A 44 -2.56 9.62 -0.53
N SER A 45 -3.36 8.59 -0.29
CA SER A 45 -3.74 8.13 1.04
C SER A 45 -3.01 6.85 1.50
N GLY A 46 -2.11 6.29 0.68
CA GLY A 46 -1.39 5.04 1.00
C GLY A 46 -2.26 3.77 0.95
N TRP A 47 -3.52 3.90 0.52
CA TRP A 47 -4.48 2.81 0.38
C TRP A 47 -4.42 2.22 -1.04
N SER A 48 -4.32 0.90 -1.15
CA SER A 48 -4.38 0.19 -2.44
C SER A 48 -5.75 -0.44 -2.65
N PRO A 49 -6.37 -0.32 -3.84
CA PRO A 49 -7.66 -0.95 -4.11
C PRO A 49 -7.54 -2.48 -4.08
N ALA A 50 -8.60 -3.14 -3.61
CA ALA A 50 -8.71 -4.58 -3.50
C ALA A 50 -10.18 -5.02 -3.65
N GLY A 51 -10.41 -6.18 -4.25
CA GLY A 51 -11.70 -6.86 -4.16
C GLY A 51 -11.90 -7.45 -2.77
N ALA A 52 -13.16 -7.58 -2.35
CA ALA A 52 -13.49 -8.31 -1.15
C ALA A 52 -14.80 -9.09 -1.27
N THR A 53 -14.78 -10.34 -0.85
CA THR A 53 -15.96 -11.16 -0.56
C THR A 53 -15.99 -11.48 0.93
N TRP A 54 -16.92 -12.33 1.35
CA TRP A 54 -16.88 -12.92 2.68
C TRP A 54 -17.46 -14.33 2.68
N ASN A 55 -17.05 -15.11 3.67
CA ASN A 55 -17.50 -16.49 3.87
C ASN A 55 -17.67 -16.83 5.37
N GLY A 56 -18.32 -17.95 5.64
CA GLY A 56 -18.56 -18.48 6.99
C GLY A 56 -19.80 -17.92 7.69
N GLY A 57 -19.88 -18.07 9.01
CA GLY A 57 -20.97 -17.53 9.82
C GLY A 57 -20.89 -16.00 9.96
N SER A 58 -22.04 -15.33 10.14
CA SER A 58 -22.11 -13.86 10.23
C SER A 58 -21.27 -13.25 11.35
N THR A 59 -20.98 -14.01 12.40
CA THR A 59 -20.10 -13.63 13.53
C THR A 59 -18.93 -14.60 13.70
N GLY A 60 -18.67 -15.42 12.68
CA GLY A 60 -17.60 -16.41 12.66
C GLY A 60 -16.29 -15.86 12.10
N ALA A 61 -15.26 -16.72 12.13
CA ALA A 61 -13.91 -16.47 11.64
C ALA A 61 -13.73 -16.71 10.13
N GLY A 62 -14.76 -17.17 9.42
CA GLY A 62 -14.64 -17.67 8.07
C GLY A 62 -14.53 -19.19 8.08
N THR A 63 -13.64 -19.74 7.25
CA THR A 63 -13.15 -21.13 7.38
C THR A 63 -12.11 -21.19 8.50
N ASP A 64 -11.92 -22.35 9.14
CA ASP A 64 -11.12 -22.54 10.38
C ASP A 64 -9.60 -22.34 10.21
N GLY A 65 -9.16 -21.38 9.40
CA GLY A 65 -7.76 -21.06 9.13
C GLY A 65 -7.00 -22.20 8.47
N GLY A 66 -7.65 -22.91 7.54
CA GLY A 66 -7.24 -24.23 7.06
C GLY A 66 -5.85 -24.27 6.42
N ALA A 67 -5.56 -23.32 5.53
CA ALA A 67 -4.27 -23.28 4.81
C ALA A 67 -3.10 -22.75 5.66
N CYS A 68 -3.37 -21.91 6.68
CA CYS A 68 -2.34 -21.43 7.60
C CYS A 68 -2.17 -22.32 8.85
N GLY A 69 -3.06 -23.28 9.08
CA GLY A 69 -2.98 -24.24 10.17
C GLY A 69 -3.34 -23.69 11.55
N TYR A 70 -4.06 -22.57 11.62
CA TYR A 70 -4.45 -21.97 12.91
C TYR A 70 -5.65 -22.66 13.57
N GLY A 71 -6.50 -23.35 12.80
CA GLY A 71 -7.65 -24.09 13.33
C GLY A 71 -8.66 -23.18 14.06
N GLU A 72 -9.34 -23.74 15.07
CA GLU A 72 -10.30 -23.02 15.91
C GLU A 72 -9.69 -21.83 16.69
N SER A 73 -8.36 -21.69 16.72
CA SER A 73 -7.74 -20.54 17.41
C SER A 73 -8.10 -19.20 16.76
N VAL A 74 -8.50 -19.19 15.48
CA VAL A 74 -8.91 -17.97 14.77
C VAL A 74 -10.16 -17.33 15.39
N GLU A 75 -11.04 -18.12 16.00
CA GLU A 75 -12.23 -17.58 16.69
C GLU A 75 -11.90 -16.91 18.03
N ARG A 76 -10.73 -17.20 18.60
CA ARG A 76 -10.33 -16.75 19.93
C ARG A 76 -9.32 -15.60 19.85
N PRO A 77 -9.11 -14.84 20.93
CA PRO A 77 -8.04 -13.87 20.99
C PRO A 77 -6.67 -14.51 20.68
N PRO A 78 -5.77 -13.82 19.95
CA PRO A 78 -5.88 -12.42 19.56
C PRO A 78 -6.69 -12.16 18.27
N PHE A 79 -6.95 -13.18 17.46
CA PHE A 79 -7.64 -13.03 16.17
C PHE A 79 -9.09 -12.59 16.35
N SER A 80 -9.80 -13.16 17.33
CA SER A 80 -11.18 -12.80 17.69
C SER A 80 -12.11 -12.74 16.46
N SER A 81 -11.96 -13.70 15.56
CA SER A 81 -12.66 -13.78 14.27
C SER A 81 -12.38 -12.64 13.28
N MET A 82 -11.46 -11.70 13.58
CA MET A 82 -11.00 -10.65 12.66
C MET A 82 -9.98 -11.19 11.66
N ALA A 83 -10.47 -12.06 10.78
CA ALA A 83 -9.70 -12.87 9.87
C ALA A 83 -10.13 -12.69 8.41
N SER A 84 -9.27 -13.14 7.49
CA SER A 84 -9.55 -13.21 6.06
C SER A 84 -8.72 -14.32 5.40
N ALA A 85 -9.29 -14.96 4.39
CA ALA A 85 -8.53 -15.71 3.40
C ALA A 85 -8.00 -14.76 2.32
N GLY A 86 -6.72 -14.90 1.99
CA GLY A 86 -6.08 -14.08 0.95
C GLY A 86 -6.15 -14.74 -0.41
N GLY A 87 -6.42 -13.97 -1.47
CA GLY A 87 -6.14 -14.42 -2.84
C GLY A 87 -4.64 -14.71 -3.06
N PRO A 88 -4.23 -15.31 -4.19
CA PRO A 88 -2.85 -15.77 -4.40
C PRO A 88 -1.77 -14.68 -4.21
N SER A 89 -2.10 -13.42 -4.53
CA SER A 89 -1.20 -12.28 -4.37
C SER A 89 -0.95 -11.88 -2.90
N ILE A 90 -1.87 -12.24 -2.00
CA ILE A 90 -1.75 -12.02 -0.55
C ILE A 90 -1.22 -13.28 0.14
N PHE A 91 -1.87 -14.43 -0.09
CA PHE A 91 -1.53 -15.69 0.57
C PHE A 91 -0.13 -16.18 0.22
N LYS A 92 0.30 -16.03 -1.04
CA LYS A 92 1.66 -16.33 -1.52
C LYS A 92 2.18 -17.69 -1.04
N SER A 93 1.39 -18.75 -1.24
CA SER A 93 1.73 -20.11 -0.81
C SER A 93 2.09 -20.20 0.67
N GLY A 94 1.30 -19.53 1.53
CA GLY A 94 1.47 -19.52 2.98
C GLY A 94 2.40 -18.45 3.53
N ILE A 95 3.18 -17.77 2.68
CA ILE A 95 4.03 -16.64 3.11
C ILE A 95 3.20 -15.50 3.70
N GLY A 96 1.96 -15.33 3.23
CA GLY A 96 1.03 -14.32 3.75
C GLY A 96 0.40 -14.67 5.10
N CYS A 97 0.52 -15.89 5.60
CA CYS A 97 -0.11 -16.31 6.84
C CYS A 97 0.33 -15.46 8.04
N GLY A 98 -0.62 -14.98 8.83
CA GLY A 98 -0.37 -14.11 9.98
C GLY A 98 -0.14 -12.64 9.62
N ALA A 99 -0.06 -12.28 8.33
CA ALA A 99 0.03 -10.89 7.92
C ALA A 99 -1.24 -10.12 8.28
N CYS A 100 -1.08 -8.91 8.80
CA CYS A 100 -2.18 -8.02 9.19
C CYS A 100 -2.37 -6.91 8.15
N TYR A 101 -3.62 -6.64 7.81
CA TYR A 101 -4.00 -5.58 6.90
C TYR A 101 -5.07 -4.73 7.56
N GLU A 102 -4.96 -3.42 7.45
CA GLU A 102 -6.14 -2.58 7.62
C GLU A 102 -6.97 -2.67 6.34
N VAL A 103 -8.28 -2.86 6.48
CA VAL A 103 -9.22 -2.98 5.37
C VAL A 103 -10.40 -2.07 5.63
N LYS A 104 -10.78 -1.24 4.65
CA LYS A 104 -11.97 -0.38 4.72
C LYS A 104 -12.84 -0.57 3.50
N CYS A 105 -14.13 -0.26 3.62
CA CYS A 105 -15.03 -0.11 2.48
C CYS A 105 -15.57 1.33 2.42
N SER A 106 -15.89 1.81 1.22
CA SER A 106 -16.38 3.20 1.03
C SER A 106 -17.48 3.33 -0.02
N THR A 107 -17.64 2.36 -0.92
CA THR A 107 -18.58 2.47 -2.05
C THR A 107 -20.02 2.10 -1.69
N ASN A 108 -20.22 1.25 -0.68
CA ASN A 108 -21.56 0.85 -0.22
C ASN A 108 -22.09 1.83 0.83
N SER A 109 -23.39 2.19 0.78
CA SER A 109 -24.00 3.12 1.74
C SER A 109 -23.98 2.63 3.18
N ALA A 110 -23.88 1.32 3.40
CA ALA A 110 -23.70 0.68 4.70
C ALA A 110 -22.27 0.78 5.24
N CYS A 111 -21.28 1.16 4.43
CA CYS A 111 -19.90 1.34 4.89
C CYS A 111 -19.79 2.44 5.94
N SER A 112 -19.08 2.16 7.03
CA SER A 112 -18.74 3.18 8.02
C SER A 112 -17.66 4.14 7.51
N GLY A 113 -16.83 3.70 6.56
CA GLY A 113 -15.62 4.41 6.12
C GLY A 113 -14.41 4.19 7.03
N ASN A 114 -14.61 3.61 8.21
CA ASN A 114 -13.53 3.30 9.14
C ASN A 114 -12.85 1.98 8.75
N PRO A 115 -11.51 1.89 8.86
CA PRO A 115 -10.81 0.64 8.63
C PRO A 115 -10.97 -0.33 9.79
N VAL A 116 -10.85 -1.62 9.50
CA VAL A 116 -10.71 -2.70 10.46
C VAL A 116 -9.42 -3.46 10.20
N THR A 117 -8.77 -3.97 11.23
CA THR A 117 -7.59 -4.84 11.05
C THR A 117 -8.05 -6.28 10.88
N VAL A 118 -7.57 -6.94 9.83
CA VAL A 118 -7.79 -8.38 9.58
C VAL A 118 -6.45 -9.11 9.50
N VAL A 119 -6.45 -10.37 9.92
CA VAL A 119 -5.29 -11.25 9.78
C VAL A 119 -5.53 -12.29 8.70
N ILE A 120 -4.53 -12.54 7.86
CA ILE A 120 -4.59 -13.60 6.85
C ILE A 120 -4.41 -14.96 7.54
N THR A 121 -5.47 -15.75 7.54
CA THR A 121 -5.51 -17.06 8.22
C THR A 121 -5.78 -18.21 7.28
N ASP A 122 -6.12 -17.93 6.02
CA ASP A 122 -6.43 -18.97 5.04
C ASP A 122 -6.09 -18.52 3.61
N GLU A 123 -6.24 -19.43 2.66
CA GLU A 123 -6.12 -19.18 1.23
C GLU A 123 -7.49 -19.12 0.57
N CYS A 124 -7.68 -18.17 -0.35
CA CYS A 124 -8.78 -18.21 -1.32
C CYS A 124 -8.22 -18.41 -2.74
N PRO A 125 -8.12 -19.65 -3.24
CA PRO A 125 -7.57 -19.91 -4.58
C PRO A 125 -8.40 -19.30 -5.72
N GLY A 126 -9.72 -19.18 -5.53
CA GLY A 126 -10.65 -18.64 -6.52
C GLY A 126 -10.74 -17.11 -6.55
N CYS A 127 -10.09 -16.42 -5.61
CA CYS A 127 -10.14 -14.98 -5.46
C CYS A 127 -9.13 -14.28 -6.39
N VAL A 128 -9.38 -14.37 -7.70
CA VAL A 128 -8.50 -13.86 -8.78
C VAL A 128 -9.16 -12.81 -9.67
N SER A 129 -10.41 -12.42 -9.37
CA SER A 129 -11.14 -11.39 -10.11
C SER A 129 -10.47 -10.01 -10.01
N GLU A 130 -9.70 -9.79 -8.94
CA GLU A 130 -8.94 -8.57 -8.67
C GLU A 130 -7.47 -8.91 -8.41
N SER A 131 -6.58 -7.95 -8.65
CA SER A 131 -5.13 -8.11 -8.41
C SER A 131 -4.80 -8.35 -6.93
N VAL A 132 -5.64 -7.84 -6.03
CA VAL A 132 -5.60 -8.03 -4.58
C VAL A 132 -7.03 -8.34 -4.15
N HIS A 133 -7.25 -9.45 -3.44
CA HIS A 133 -8.59 -9.88 -3.03
C HIS A 133 -8.59 -10.45 -1.61
N PHE A 134 -9.47 -9.92 -0.76
CA PHE A 134 -9.72 -10.40 0.59
C PHE A 134 -11.04 -11.15 0.66
N ASP A 135 -11.01 -12.43 1.00
CA ASP A 135 -12.22 -13.16 1.36
C ASP A 135 -12.38 -13.10 2.88
N LEU A 136 -13.22 -12.17 3.34
CA LEU A 136 -13.29 -11.77 4.74
C LEU A 136 -14.10 -12.76 5.57
N SER A 137 -13.85 -12.82 6.87
CA SER A 137 -14.79 -13.45 7.79
C SER A 137 -16.09 -12.64 7.90
N GLY A 138 -17.18 -13.28 8.31
CA GLY A 138 -18.44 -12.59 8.61
C GLY A 138 -18.30 -11.50 9.68
N THR A 139 -17.39 -11.70 10.63
CA THR A 139 -17.04 -10.70 11.65
C THR A 139 -16.32 -9.50 11.04
N SER A 140 -15.28 -9.74 10.23
CA SER A 140 -14.47 -8.71 9.57
C SER A 140 -15.30 -7.81 8.65
N ILE A 141 -16.12 -8.40 7.77
CA ILE A 141 -16.99 -7.61 6.87
C ILE A 141 -18.05 -6.82 7.65
N GLY A 142 -18.62 -7.42 8.69
CA GLY A 142 -19.62 -6.76 9.52
C GLY A 142 -19.06 -5.58 10.30
N ALA A 143 -17.81 -5.67 10.76
CA ALA A 143 -17.12 -4.62 11.50
C ALA A 143 -16.85 -3.37 10.67
N MET A 144 -16.80 -3.47 9.34
CA MET A 144 -16.67 -2.31 8.45
C MET A 144 -17.99 -1.56 8.24
N ALA A 145 -19.13 -2.14 8.62
CA ALA A 145 -20.44 -1.50 8.46
C ALA A 145 -20.70 -0.42 9.50
N LYS A 146 -21.59 0.52 9.16
CA LYS A 146 -22.29 1.33 10.15
C LYS A 146 -23.06 0.42 11.10
N SER A 147 -23.19 0.87 12.35
CA SER A 147 -23.95 0.14 13.37
C SER A 147 -25.34 -0.24 12.86
N GLY A 148 -25.67 -1.54 12.95
CA GLY A 148 -26.95 -2.09 12.50
C GLY A 148 -27.05 -2.41 11.01
N LEU A 149 -26.05 -2.10 10.19
CA LEU A 149 -26.08 -2.31 8.73
C LEU A 149 -25.12 -3.43 8.24
N ALA A 150 -24.61 -4.25 9.16
CA ALA A 150 -23.66 -5.33 8.84
C ALA A 150 -24.20 -6.33 7.81
N ASP A 151 -25.49 -6.68 7.92
CA ASP A 151 -26.11 -7.63 6.99
C ASP A 151 -26.28 -7.05 5.58
N LEU A 152 -26.37 -5.72 5.43
CA LEU A 152 -26.37 -5.10 4.11
C LEU A 152 -25.01 -5.24 3.42
N LEU A 153 -23.90 -5.15 4.16
CA LEU A 153 -22.58 -5.41 3.60
C LEU A 153 -22.39 -6.89 3.26
N ARG A 154 -22.86 -7.80 4.12
CA ARG A 154 -22.82 -9.25 3.84
C ARG A 154 -23.63 -9.63 2.60
N ASN A 155 -24.73 -8.94 2.33
CA ASN A 155 -25.58 -9.21 1.16
C ASN A 155 -25.16 -8.43 -0.11
N ALA A 156 -24.12 -7.60 -0.05
CA ALA A 156 -23.71 -6.75 -1.17
C ALA A 156 -22.94 -7.50 -2.28
N GLY A 157 -22.51 -8.73 -2.05
CA GLY A 157 -21.64 -9.48 -2.96
C GLY A 157 -20.20 -9.00 -2.87
N ILE A 158 -19.56 -8.69 -4.01
CA ILE A 158 -18.18 -8.19 -4.05
C ILE A 158 -18.15 -6.72 -3.63
N LEU A 159 -17.41 -6.41 -2.57
CA LEU A 159 -17.11 -5.07 -2.11
C LEU A 159 -15.75 -4.61 -2.63
N GLN A 160 -15.63 -3.31 -2.95
CA GLN A 160 -14.32 -2.70 -3.13
C GLN A 160 -13.78 -2.30 -1.76
N SER A 161 -12.59 -2.81 -1.44
CA SER A 161 -11.87 -2.60 -0.20
C SER A 161 -10.49 -2.01 -0.45
N TRP A 162 -9.82 -1.51 0.59
CA TRP A 162 -8.44 -1.04 0.45
C TRP A 162 -7.55 -1.56 1.56
N GLY A 163 -6.27 -1.85 1.26
CA GLY A 163 -5.27 -2.28 2.24
C GLY A 163 -3.94 -1.52 2.20
N ALA A 164 -3.18 -1.57 3.29
CA ALA A 164 -1.84 -0.96 3.41
C ALA A 164 -0.73 -2.02 3.33
N VAL A 165 0.10 -1.95 2.28
CA VAL A 165 1.31 -2.78 2.12
C VAL A 165 2.48 -1.87 1.75
N TRP A 166 3.58 -2.00 2.48
CA TRP A 166 4.83 -1.33 2.16
C TRP A 166 5.77 -2.33 1.51
N LYS A 167 6.17 -2.07 0.27
CA LYS A 167 7.09 -2.90 -0.50
C LYS A 167 8.32 -2.08 -0.87
N LEU A 168 9.50 -2.58 -0.55
CA LEU A 168 10.76 -2.00 -0.98
C LEU A 168 11.30 -2.82 -2.14
N ASP A 169 11.10 -2.33 -3.37
CA ASP A 169 11.65 -2.93 -4.58
C ASP A 169 12.98 -2.27 -4.94
N GLY A 170 14.05 -3.07 -5.04
CA GLY A 170 15.30 -2.66 -5.69
C GLY A 170 16.06 -1.50 -5.03
N ALA A 171 16.65 -1.70 -3.85
CA ALA A 171 17.58 -0.74 -3.23
C ALA A 171 18.93 -0.58 -3.97
N GLY A 172 19.06 -1.09 -5.21
CA GLY A 172 20.31 -1.14 -5.98
C GLY A 172 21.45 -1.95 -5.34
N SER A 173 21.21 -2.52 -4.16
CA SER A 173 22.16 -3.19 -3.30
C SER A 173 21.45 -4.22 -2.42
N THR A 174 22.15 -5.30 -2.07
CA THR A 174 21.63 -6.31 -1.14
C THR A 174 21.36 -5.66 0.21
N LEU A 175 20.10 -5.68 0.65
CA LEU A 175 19.71 -5.15 1.96
C LEU A 175 20.29 -6.03 3.07
N LEU A 176 21.16 -5.46 3.90
CA LEU A 176 21.80 -6.17 5.01
C LEU A 176 20.98 -5.96 6.30
N PRO A 177 20.49 -7.03 6.94
CA PRO A 177 19.80 -6.93 8.22
C PRO A 177 20.78 -6.64 9.37
N PRO A 178 20.29 -6.22 10.55
CA PRO A 178 18.88 -6.02 10.92
C PRO A 178 18.29 -4.71 10.37
N PHE A 179 16.99 -4.71 10.05
CA PHE A 179 16.29 -3.53 9.55
C PHE A 179 15.55 -2.79 10.66
N SER A 180 15.63 -1.47 10.62
CA SER A 180 14.83 -0.57 11.44
C SER A 180 13.73 0.05 10.58
N LEU A 181 12.53 0.18 11.14
CA LEU A 181 11.40 0.80 10.44
C LEU A 181 11.12 2.17 11.07
N ARG A 182 11.05 3.22 10.24
CA ARG A 182 10.61 4.56 10.65
C ARG A 182 9.22 4.83 10.10
N LEU A 183 8.24 5.00 10.99
CA LEU A 183 6.87 5.34 10.63
C LEU A 183 6.62 6.81 10.97
N THR A 184 5.96 7.53 10.06
CA THR A 184 5.55 8.93 10.28
C THR A 184 4.02 8.97 10.23
N SER A 185 3.41 9.45 11.31
CA SER A 185 1.97 9.65 11.38
C SER A 185 1.57 10.83 10.49
N LEU A 186 0.56 10.65 9.64
CA LEU A 186 0.13 11.71 8.71
C LEU A 186 -0.64 12.83 9.43
N ASP A 187 -1.39 12.48 10.47
CA ASP A 187 -2.26 13.36 11.25
C ASP A 187 -1.48 14.29 12.20
N SER A 188 -0.56 13.72 12.99
CA SER A 188 0.16 14.37 14.06
C SER A 188 1.59 14.71 13.67
N ARG A 189 2.06 14.21 12.52
CA ARG A 189 3.46 14.29 12.07
C ARG A 189 4.46 13.66 13.05
N LYS A 190 3.98 12.98 14.10
CA LYS A 190 4.80 12.22 15.04
C LYS A 190 5.56 11.13 14.28
N ILE A 191 6.77 10.83 14.71
CA ILE A 191 7.62 9.80 14.12
C ILE A 191 7.90 8.76 15.21
N ILE A 192 7.74 7.48 14.87
CA ILE A 192 8.25 6.37 15.68
C ILE A 192 9.28 5.57 14.89
N VAL A 193 10.26 5.04 15.61
CA VAL A 193 11.33 4.21 15.04
C VAL A 193 11.33 2.88 15.77
N ALA A 194 11.00 1.82 15.06
CA ALA A 194 11.16 0.44 15.50
C ALA A 194 12.57 -0.02 15.13
N THR A 195 13.51 0.16 16.05
CA THR A 195 14.94 -0.14 15.83
C THR A 195 15.17 -1.65 15.75
N ALA A 196 15.91 -2.09 14.72
CA ALA A 196 16.30 -3.48 14.49
C ALA A 196 15.14 -4.48 14.62
N VAL A 197 13.91 -4.06 14.29
CA VAL A 197 12.71 -4.87 14.47
C VAL A 197 12.70 -6.08 13.56
N ILE A 198 13.35 -6.02 12.39
CA ILE A 198 13.56 -7.19 11.53
C ILE A 198 14.99 -7.67 11.77
N PRO A 199 15.20 -8.83 12.44
CA PRO A 199 16.51 -9.29 12.87
C PRO A 199 17.36 -9.82 11.70
N ALA A 200 18.64 -10.05 11.97
CA ALA A 200 19.47 -10.89 11.10
C ALA A 200 18.91 -12.32 11.04
N GLY A 201 18.87 -12.92 9.85
CA GLY A 201 18.25 -14.23 9.64
C GLY A 201 16.73 -14.21 9.59
N TRP A 202 16.12 -13.05 9.33
CA TRP A 202 14.68 -12.96 9.14
C TRP A 202 14.22 -13.88 8.00
N GLU A 203 13.12 -14.58 8.23
CA GLU A 203 12.47 -15.43 7.23
C GLU A 203 11.23 -14.73 6.65
N PRO A 204 10.97 -14.89 5.34
CA PRO A 204 9.69 -14.50 4.74
C PRO A 204 8.52 -15.13 5.50
N GLY A 205 7.44 -14.36 5.68
CA GLY A 205 6.22 -14.81 6.37
C GLY A 205 6.30 -14.84 7.90
N LYS A 206 7.41 -14.41 8.51
CA LYS A 206 7.49 -14.23 9.96
C LYS A 206 7.01 -12.84 10.38
N THR A 207 6.33 -12.80 11.53
CA THR A 207 5.96 -11.55 12.20
C THR A 207 7.04 -11.15 13.19
N TYR A 208 7.44 -9.88 13.14
CA TYR A 208 8.39 -9.31 14.09
C TYR A 208 7.75 -8.17 14.87
N ARG A 209 7.74 -8.30 16.20
CA ARG A 209 7.03 -7.37 17.10
C ARG A 209 7.94 -6.23 17.53
N SER A 210 7.46 -5.00 17.39
CA SER A 210 8.09 -3.82 17.98
C SER A 210 7.52 -3.50 19.36
N VAL A 211 8.26 -2.73 20.17
CA VAL A 211 7.82 -2.22 21.47
C VAL A 211 7.48 -0.72 21.43
N VAL A 212 7.47 -0.12 20.24
CA VAL A 212 7.18 1.30 20.03
C VAL A 212 5.75 1.47 19.51
N ASN A 213 5.08 2.53 19.94
CA ASN A 213 3.74 2.86 19.49
C ASN A 213 3.58 4.38 19.39
N PHE A 214 2.65 4.84 18.55
CA PHE A 214 2.18 6.22 18.57
C PHE A 214 1.26 6.36 19.80
N ASN A 215 1.83 6.52 21.00
CA ASN A 215 1.03 6.91 22.14
C ASN A 215 0.44 8.31 21.87
N SER A 216 -0.87 8.43 22.08
CA SER A 216 -1.60 9.70 22.14
C SER A 216 -0.95 10.61 23.18
#